data_AF-A0A563BFL3-F1
#
_entry.id   AF-A0A563BFL3-F1
#
_cell.length_a   1.000
_cell.length_b   1.000
_cell.length_c   1.000
_cell.angle_alpha   90.00
_cell.angle_beta   90.00
_cell.angle_gamma   90.00
#
_symmetry.space_group_name_H-M   'P 1'
#
loop_
_entity.id
_entity.type
_entity.pdbx_description
1 polymer ?
#
loop_
_entity_poly.entity_id
_entity_poly.type
_entity_poly.pdbx_seq_one_letter_code
_entity_poly.pdbx_strand_id
1 'polypeptide(L)'
;MLYLGFYNFKRYTFDSIPKSNARWGRLRTDGKKTTLTVKEIVDDSLSGTNEWEVTVNDFDEALMILEKLGLSHKTYQENTRDEFLLGDSKISIDHWPKLGYLLEIESEKVEDVKNCAELLGFDEDEIITTDIKSLYLERGIDLDDIRELKF
;
A
#
# COMPACT_ATOMS: atom_id res chain seq x y z
N MET A 1 -19.46 -9.94 -8.36
CA MET A 1 -18.26 -9.71 -7.53
C MET A 1 -17.75 -11.05 -7.03
N LEU A 2 -16.48 -11.35 -7.28
CA LEU A 2 -15.79 -12.56 -6.82
C LEU A 2 -14.90 -12.21 -5.63
N TYR A 3 -14.99 -12.96 -4.53
CA TYR A 3 -14.09 -12.79 -3.38
C TYR A 3 -12.76 -13.50 -3.61
N LEU A 4 -11.66 -12.78 -3.42
CA LEU A 4 -10.30 -13.27 -3.65
C LEU A 4 -9.60 -13.68 -2.35
N GLY A 5 -9.92 -13.01 -1.23
CA GLY A 5 -9.42 -13.40 0.08
C GLY A 5 -9.29 -12.27 1.08
N PHE A 6 -8.88 -12.65 2.29
CA PHE A 6 -8.56 -11.77 3.40
C PHE A 6 -7.07 -11.85 3.70
N TYR A 7 -6.46 -10.68 3.91
CA TYR A 7 -5.02 -10.53 4.07
C TYR A 7 -4.70 -9.70 5.31
N ASN A 8 -3.72 -10.16 6.09
CA ASN A 8 -3.14 -9.40 7.20
C ASN A 8 -1.75 -8.93 6.78
N PHE A 9 -1.66 -7.68 6.35
CA PHE A 9 -0.40 -7.13 5.88
C PHE A 9 0.45 -6.61 7.02
N LYS A 10 1.73 -6.95 6.99
CA LYS A 10 2.80 -6.32 7.78
C LYS A 10 3.84 -5.77 6.83
N ARG A 11 4.35 -4.57 7.08
CA ARG A 11 5.44 -4.02 6.26
C ARG A 11 6.45 -3.22 7.08
N TYR A 12 7.70 -3.32 6.67
CA TYR A 12 8.76 -2.38 7.01
C TYR A 12 9.02 -1.48 5.81
N THR A 13 9.17 -0.18 6.05
CA THR A 13 9.64 0.77 5.03
C THR A 13 11.08 1.17 5.30
N PHE A 14 11.81 1.55 4.27
CA PHE A 14 13.22 1.93 4.36
C PHE A 14 13.46 3.19 3.52
N ASP A 15 14.19 4.16 4.06
CA ASP A 15 14.70 5.27 3.24
C ASP A 15 15.76 4.72 2.27
N SER A 16 15.83 5.29 1.05
CA SER A 16 16.94 5.00 0.15
C SER A 16 18.27 5.55 0.69
N ILE A 17 19.39 5.03 0.18
CA ILE A 17 20.73 5.56 0.46
C ILE A 17 21.41 5.92 -0.88
N PRO A 18 21.67 7.20 -1.17
CA PRO A 18 21.31 8.39 -0.39
C PRO A 18 19.79 8.58 -0.27
N LYS A 19 19.36 9.30 0.76
CA LYS A 19 17.94 9.55 1.04
C LYS A 19 17.30 10.38 -0.08
N SER A 20 16.13 9.94 -0.53
CA SER A 20 15.26 10.63 -1.47
C SER A 20 13.82 10.52 -0.99
N ASN A 21 13.03 11.58 -1.15
CA ASN A 21 11.59 11.53 -0.86
C ASN A 21 10.81 10.81 -1.98
N ALA A 22 11.41 10.66 -3.15
CA ALA A 22 10.79 9.99 -4.29
C ALA A 22 11.11 8.49 -4.35
N ARG A 23 12.02 7.98 -3.51
CA ARG A 23 12.49 6.59 -3.58
C ARG A 23 12.53 5.94 -2.20
N TRP A 24 11.95 4.75 -2.07
CA TRP A 24 11.92 4.01 -0.81
C TRP A 24 11.95 2.50 -1.03
N GLY A 25 12.42 1.79 -0.01
CA GLY A 25 12.33 0.34 0.09
C GLY A 25 11.11 -0.09 0.91
N ARG A 26 10.58 -1.27 0.64
CA ARG A 26 9.52 -1.92 1.42
C ARG A 26 9.73 -3.42 1.49
N LEU A 27 9.73 -3.98 2.69
CA LEU A 27 9.58 -5.41 2.92
C LEU A 27 8.15 -5.63 3.42
N ARG A 28 7.32 -6.41 2.71
CA ARG A 28 5.90 -6.64 3.05
C ARG A 28 5.59 -8.12 3.06
N THR A 29 4.76 -8.56 3.98
CA THR A 29 4.14 -9.90 3.96
C THR A 29 2.63 -9.80 4.18
N ASP A 30 1.87 -10.72 3.62
CA ASP A 30 0.45 -10.96 3.91
C ASP A 30 0.21 -12.26 4.71
N GLY A 31 1.29 -12.92 5.14
CA GLY A 31 1.29 -14.23 5.79
C GLY A 31 1.37 -15.43 4.82
N LYS A 32 1.22 -15.22 3.51
CA LYS A 32 1.36 -16.24 2.46
C LYS A 32 2.51 -15.92 1.49
N LYS A 33 2.62 -14.65 1.08
CA LYS A 33 3.65 -14.13 0.18
C LYS A 33 4.37 -12.97 0.87
N THR A 34 5.69 -12.99 0.76
CA THR A 34 6.54 -11.91 1.24
C THR A 34 7.30 -11.31 0.06
N THR A 35 7.28 -9.99 -0.06
CA THR A 35 7.98 -9.26 -1.12
C THR A 35 8.92 -8.20 -0.58
N LEU A 36 10.07 -8.06 -1.22
CA LEU A 36 10.98 -6.93 -1.07
C LEU A 36 10.87 -6.08 -2.33
N THR A 37 10.54 -4.81 -2.14
CA THR A 37 10.26 -3.86 -3.21
C THR A 37 11.13 -2.62 -3.04
N VAL A 38 11.62 -2.06 -4.15
CA VAL A 38 12.03 -0.66 -4.23
C VAL A 38 11.07 0.07 -5.16
N LYS A 39 10.51 1.19 -4.70
CA LYS A 39 9.65 2.07 -5.49
C LYS A 39 10.35 3.40 -5.72
N GLU A 40 10.13 3.98 -6.89
CA GLU A 40 10.63 5.30 -7.27
C GLU A 40 9.59 6.08 -8.07
N ILE A 41 9.19 7.24 -7.58
CA ILE A 41 8.35 8.19 -8.30
C ILE A 41 9.24 9.01 -9.23
N VAL A 42 8.94 8.96 -10.52
CA VAL A 42 9.59 9.71 -11.60
C VAL A 42 8.74 10.93 -11.97
N ASP A 43 7.42 10.78 -11.98
CA ASP A 43 6.45 11.86 -12.22
C ASP A 43 5.05 11.51 -11.66
N ASP A 44 4.12 12.46 -11.72
CA ASP A 44 2.76 12.34 -11.16
C ASP A 44 1.77 11.63 -12.11
N SER A 45 2.23 11.05 -13.22
CA SER A 45 1.36 10.28 -14.12
C SER A 45 0.97 8.92 -13.51
N LEU A 46 -0.09 8.30 -14.04
CA LEU A 46 -0.51 6.94 -13.67
C LEU A 46 0.62 5.90 -13.82
N SER A 47 1.54 6.12 -14.77
CA SER A 47 2.72 5.28 -15.03
C SER A 47 4.01 5.82 -14.41
N GLY A 48 3.94 6.91 -13.64
CA GLY A 48 5.08 7.67 -13.15
C GLY A 48 5.85 7.00 -12.01
N THR A 49 5.51 5.77 -11.61
CA THR A 49 6.19 5.03 -10.55
C THR A 49 6.87 3.79 -11.10
N ASN A 50 8.20 3.73 -10.97
CA ASN A 50 8.96 2.51 -11.20
C ASN A 50 8.93 1.61 -9.96
N GLU A 51 8.77 0.31 -10.18
CA GLU A 51 8.76 -0.69 -9.12
C GLU A 51 9.67 -1.88 -9.49
N TRP A 52 10.63 -2.17 -8.61
CA TRP A 52 11.43 -3.39 -8.67
C TRP A 52 11.05 -4.26 -7.49
N GLU A 53 10.44 -5.41 -7.75
CA GLU A 53 9.94 -6.32 -6.72
C GLU A 53 10.49 -7.73 -6.91
N VAL A 54 10.85 -8.35 -5.78
CA VAL A 54 11.17 -9.78 -5.70
C VAL A 54 10.37 -10.44 -4.58
N THR A 55 10.09 -11.73 -4.73
CA THR A 55 9.59 -12.55 -3.63
C THR A 55 10.76 -13.02 -2.78
N VAL A 56 10.60 -12.99 -1.46
CA VAL A 56 11.55 -13.55 -0.49
C VAL A 56 10.83 -14.63 0.31
N ASN A 57 11.59 -15.62 0.78
CA ASN A 57 10.99 -16.82 1.38
C ASN A 57 10.60 -16.64 2.84
N ASP A 58 11.19 -15.66 3.54
CA ASP A 58 10.96 -15.42 4.96
C ASP A 58 11.01 -13.91 5.25
N PHE A 59 10.07 -13.42 6.07
CA PHE A 59 9.92 -12.00 6.38
C PHE A 59 10.94 -11.52 7.42
N ASP A 60 11.18 -12.32 8.47
CA ASP A 60 12.05 -11.92 9.57
C ASP A 60 13.53 -12.07 9.16
N GLU A 61 13.89 -13.13 8.44
CA GLU A 61 15.23 -13.32 7.89
C GLU A 61 15.60 -12.22 6.88
N ALA A 62 14.67 -11.85 5.99
CA ALA A 62 14.91 -10.76 5.04
C ALA A 62 15.13 -9.43 5.75
N LEU A 63 14.36 -9.12 6.81
CA LEU A 63 14.59 -7.95 7.64
C LEU A 63 15.99 -7.98 8.27
N MET A 64 16.36 -9.10 8.89
CA MET A 64 17.68 -9.25 9.51
C MET A 64 18.81 -9.04 8.51
N ILE A 65 18.70 -9.58 7.29
CA ILE A 65 19.68 -9.36 6.23
C ILE A 65 19.81 -7.87 5.89
N LEU A 66 18.69 -7.17 5.68
CA LEU A 66 18.70 -5.73 5.38
C LEU A 66 19.36 -4.93 6.50
N GLU A 67 19.02 -5.21 7.76
CA GLU A 67 19.61 -4.54 8.92
C GLU A 67 21.10 -4.82 9.08
N LYS A 68 21.55 -6.06 8.81
CA LYS A 68 22.98 -6.42 8.82
C LYS A 68 23.76 -5.77 7.68
N LEU A 69 23.12 -5.46 6.56
CA LEU A 69 23.70 -4.68 5.47
C LEU A 69 23.72 -3.17 5.77
N GLY A 70 23.17 -2.73 6.90
CA GLY A 70 23.19 -1.34 7.35
C GLY A 70 21.93 -0.54 7.04
N LEU A 71 20.88 -1.17 6.51
CA LEU A 71 19.59 -0.52 6.30
C LEU A 71 18.77 -0.56 7.59
N SER A 72 18.48 0.60 8.17
CA SER A 72 17.51 0.70 9.26
C SER A 72 16.12 0.93 8.69
N HIS A 73 15.14 0.13 9.10
CA HIS A 73 13.76 0.40 8.73
C HIS A 73 13.33 1.75 9.30
N LYS A 74 12.55 2.52 8.53
CA LYS A 74 11.97 3.82 8.90
C LYS A 74 10.70 3.64 9.73
N THR A 75 9.77 2.81 9.25
CA THR A 75 8.50 2.52 9.93
C THR A 75 8.12 1.05 9.83
N TYR A 76 7.33 0.57 10.79
CA TYR A 76 6.58 -0.68 10.72
C TYR A 76 5.08 -0.38 10.66
N GLN A 77 4.34 -1.04 9.76
CA GLN A 77 2.92 -0.76 9.55
C GLN A 77 2.09 -2.02 9.26
N GLU A 78 0.90 -2.10 9.87
CA GLU A 78 -0.09 -3.15 9.68
C GLU A 78 -1.37 -2.63 9.01
N ASN A 79 -2.00 -3.44 8.17
CA ASN A 79 -3.36 -3.21 7.67
C ASN A 79 -4.02 -4.56 7.35
N THR A 80 -5.35 -4.63 7.40
CA THR A 80 -6.09 -5.78 6.85
C THR A 80 -6.76 -5.40 5.55
N ARG A 81 -6.96 -6.38 4.66
CA ARG A 81 -7.62 -6.18 3.36
C ARG A 81 -8.54 -7.35 3.05
N ASP A 82 -9.79 -7.06 2.74
CA ASP A 82 -10.66 -7.96 1.98
C ASP A 82 -10.54 -7.58 0.50
N GLU A 83 -10.29 -8.56 -0.37
CA GLU A 83 -10.03 -8.31 -1.78
C GLU A 83 -11.07 -9.03 -2.66
N PHE A 84 -11.54 -8.32 -3.69
CA PHE A 84 -12.55 -8.78 -4.62
C PHE A 84 -12.20 -8.41 -6.06
N LEU A 85 -12.80 -9.14 -7.00
CA LEU A 85 -12.82 -8.81 -8.43
C LEU A 85 -14.25 -8.49 -8.86
N LEU A 86 -14.46 -7.34 -9.50
CA LEU A 86 -15.73 -6.95 -10.10
C LEU A 86 -15.50 -6.53 -11.55
N GLY A 87 -15.86 -7.43 -12.49
CA GLY A 87 -15.44 -7.26 -13.88
C GLY A 87 -13.92 -7.36 -13.98
N ASP A 88 -13.30 -6.35 -14.57
CA ASP A 88 -11.84 -6.22 -14.68
C ASP A 88 -11.24 -5.32 -13.58
N SER A 89 -12.09 -4.75 -12.71
CA SER A 89 -11.66 -3.88 -11.62
C SER A 89 -11.42 -4.67 -10.34
N LYS A 90 -10.35 -4.33 -9.65
CA LYS A 90 -9.99 -4.88 -8.34
C LYS A 90 -10.55 -3.98 -7.25
N ILE A 91 -11.25 -4.58 -6.30
CA ILE A 91 -11.84 -3.87 -5.15
C ILE A 91 -11.12 -4.34 -3.89
N SER A 92 -10.67 -3.40 -3.07
CA SER A 92 -10.06 -3.66 -1.78
C SER A 92 -10.81 -2.92 -0.68
N ILE A 93 -11.25 -3.62 0.35
CA ILE A 93 -11.73 -3.02 1.59
C ILE A 93 -10.57 -3.08 2.58
N ASP A 94 -9.87 -1.96 2.70
CA ASP A 94 -8.71 -1.78 3.56
C ASP A 94 -9.12 -1.30 4.95
N HIS A 95 -8.59 -1.90 5.99
CA HIS A 95 -8.69 -1.39 7.36
C HIS A 95 -7.31 -0.99 7.86
N TRP A 96 -7.19 0.26 8.26
CA TRP A 96 -5.93 0.87 8.68
C TRP A 96 -6.04 1.41 10.12
N PRO A 97 -5.04 1.18 11.00
CA PRO A 97 -5.06 1.69 12.36
C PRO A 97 -5.25 3.21 12.42
N LYS A 98 -6.20 3.72 13.22
CA LYS A 98 -6.56 5.16 13.34
C LYS A 98 -7.21 5.80 12.09
N LEU A 99 -7.08 5.22 10.90
CA LEU A 99 -7.71 5.72 9.68
C LEU A 99 -9.11 5.13 9.45
N GLY A 100 -9.32 3.87 9.86
CA GLY A 100 -10.58 3.15 9.68
C GLY A 100 -10.64 2.37 8.37
N TYR A 101 -11.85 2.09 7.90
CA TYR A 101 -12.09 1.36 6.66
C TYR A 101 -12.07 2.29 5.45
N LEU A 102 -11.45 1.84 4.36
CA LEU A 102 -11.38 2.49 3.07
C LEU A 102 -11.77 1.50 1.98
N LEU A 103 -12.54 1.98 1.00
CA LEU A 103 -12.81 1.25 -0.23
C LEU A 103 -11.86 1.78 -1.31
N GLU A 104 -11.01 0.91 -1.84
CA GLU A 104 -10.11 1.21 -2.95
C GLU A 104 -10.57 0.45 -4.20
N ILE A 105 -10.64 1.14 -5.33
CA ILE A 105 -10.99 0.58 -6.65
C ILE A 105 -9.79 0.82 -7.57
N GLU A 106 -9.14 -0.27 -8.01
CA GLU A 106 -8.03 -0.23 -8.95
C GLU A 106 -8.48 -0.79 -10.31
N SER A 107 -8.27 -0.03 -11.37
CA SER A 107 -8.54 -0.46 -12.74
C SER A 107 -7.62 0.25 -13.74
N GLU A 108 -7.44 -0.33 -14.93
CA GLU A 108 -6.61 0.25 -16.00
C GLU A 108 -7.24 1.51 -16.62
N LYS A 109 -8.55 1.67 -16.52
CA LYS A 109 -9.29 2.81 -17.09
C LYS A 109 -10.09 3.52 -16.02
N VAL A 110 -10.04 4.86 -16.06
CA VAL A 110 -10.83 5.73 -15.18
C VAL A 110 -12.32 5.44 -15.29
N GLU A 111 -12.82 5.13 -16.50
CA GLU A 111 -14.23 4.80 -16.71
C GLU A 111 -14.67 3.54 -15.95
N ASP A 112 -13.78 2.53 -15.87
CA ASP A 112 -14.07 1.30 -15.15
C ASP A 112 -14.11 1.52 -13.63
N VAL A 113 -13.35 2.49 -13.11
CA VAL A 113 -13.42 2.95 -11.71
C VAL A 113 -14.77 3.59 -11.44
N LYS A 114 -15.22 4.53 -12.29
CA LYS A 114 -16.51 5.22 -12.14
C LYS A 114 -17.69 4.26 -12.18
N ASN A 115 -17.71 3.37 -13.17
CA ASN A 115 -18.75 2.35 -13.29
C ASN A 115 -18.78 1.42 -12.06
N CYS A 116 -17.61 1.06 -11.51
CA CYS A 116 -17.55 0.26 -10.29
C CYS A 116 -18.07 1.03 -9.07
N ALA A 117 -17.73 2.31 -8.92
CA ALA A 117 -18.23 3.15 -7.85
C ALA A 117 -19.76 3.26 -7.87
N GLU A 118 -20.34 3.54 -9.05
CA GLU A 118 -21.80 3.62 -9.25
C GLU A 118 -22.48 2.29 -8.89
N LEU A 119 -21.94 1.15 -9.34
CA LEU A 119 -22.46 -0.18 -9.01
C LEU A 119 -22.41 -0.49 -7.51
N LEU A 120 -21.46 0.09 -6.78
CA LEU A 120 -21.32 -0.05 -5.34
C LEU A 120 -22.15 0.98 -4.56
N GLY A 121 -22.85 1.88 -5.26
CA GLY A 121 -23.76 2.87 -4.69
C GLY A 121 -23.08 4.16 -4.25
N PHE A 122 -21.91 4.49 -4.81
CA PHE A 122 -21.21 5.76 -4.59
C PHE A 122 -21.40 6.71 -5.78
N ASP A 123 -21.49 8.00 -5.48
CA ASP A 123 -21.54 9.04 -6.49
C ASP A 123 -20.11 9.39 -6.99
N GLU A 124 -20.00 9.94 -8.22
CA GLU A 124 -18.70 10.25 -8.82
C GLU A 124 -17.90 11.29 -8.02
N ASP A 125 -18.57 12.22 -7.34
CA ASP A 125 -17.94 13.24 -6.49
C ASP A 125 -17.41 12.71 -5.16
N GLU A 126 -17.76 11.47 -4.79
CA GLU A 126 -17.17 10.75 -3.65
C GLU A 126 -15.84 10.05 -4.03
N ILE A 127 -15.52 9.96 -5.32
CA ILE A 127 -14.28 9.35 -5.79
C ILE A 127 -13.12 10.33 -5.59
N ILE A 128 -12.16 9.93 -4.76
CA ILE A 128 -10.92 10.67 -4.53
C ILE A 128 -9.71 9.87 -5.03
N THR A 129 -8.79 10.55 -5.71
CA THR A 129 -7.49 9.99 -6.09
C THR A 129 -6.43 10.54 -5.16
N THR A 130 -6.07 9.77 -4.15
CA THR A 130 -5.06 10.14 -3.14
C THR A 130 -4.38 8.89 -2.61
N ASP A 131 -3.25 9.06 -1.93
CA ASP A 131 -2.53 7.97 -1.30
C ASP A 131 -2.87 7.85 0.20
N ILE A 132 -2.55 6.70 0.79
CA ILE A 132 -2.82 6.43 2.21
C ILE A 132 -2.13 7.44 3.14
N LYS A 133 -0.90 7.88 2.84
CA LYS A 133 -0.16 8.85 3.68
C LYS A 133 -0.89 10.19 3.70
N SER A 134 -1.38 10.64 2.55
CA SER A 134 -2.18 11.87 2.43
C SER A 134 -3.47 11.78 3.28
N LEU A 135 -4.17 10.64 3.27
CA LEU A 135 -5.36 10.43 4.11
C LEU A 135 -5.08 10.45 5.62
N TYR A 136 -3.90 10.00 6.06
CA TYR A 136 -3.47 10.15 7.46
C TYR A 136 -3.15 11.60 7.81
N LEU A 137 -2.48 12.33 6.91
CA LEU A 137 -2.14 13.75 7.11
C LEU A 137 -3.39 14.61 7.26
N GLU A 138 -4.46 14.33 6.53
CA GLU A 138 -5.77 15.00 6.69
C GLU A 138 -6.38 14.82 8.09
N ARG A 139 -6.05 13.71 8.77
CA ARG A 139 -6.41 13.46 10.18
C ARG A 139 -5.38 14.03 11.17
N GLY A 140 -4.40 14.80 10.70
CA GLY A 140 -3.33 15.37 11.51
C GLY A 140 -2.28 14.35 11.95
N ILE A 141 -2.15 13.24 11.23
CA ILE A 141 -1.20 12.17 11.53
C ILE A 141 -0.14 12.10 10.42
N ASP A 142 1.11 12.44 10.73
CA ASP A 142 2.23 12.17 9.82
C ASP A 142 2.74 10.74 10.02
N LEU A 143 2.62 9.91 8.99
CA LEU A 143 3.12 8.54 9.01
C LEU A 143 4.65 8.47 9.10
N ASP A 144 5.38 9.51 8.69
CA ASP A 144 6.84 9.52 8.77
C ASP A 144 7.34 9.69 10.21
N ASP A 145 6.52 10.26 11.10
CA ASP A 145 6.81 10.43 12.52
C ASP A 145 6.37 9.22 13.38
N ILE A 146 5.67 8.26 12.77
CA ILE A 146 5.20 7.06 13.46
C ILE A 146 6.16 5.91 13.23
N ARG A 147 6.83 5.48 14.31
CA ARG A 147 7.72 4.33 14.27
C ARG A 147 6.98 3.02 14.01
N GLU A 148 5.85 2.82 14.70
CA GLU A 148 5.00 1.63 14.57
C GLU A 148 3.53 2.01 14.46
N LEU A 149 2.87 1.54 13.40
CA LEU A 149 1.45 1.70 13.14
C LEU A 149 0.78 0.32 13.11
N LYS A 150 0.11 -0.04 14.20
CA LYS A 150 -0.48 -1.37 14.40
C LYS A 150 -1.86 -1.28 15.06
N PHE A 151 -2.61 -2.37 15.01
CA PHE A 151 -3.91 -2.51 15.68
C PHE A 151 -3.77 -2.63 17.21
#